data_AF-A0A1Y2CN48-F1
#
_entry.id   AF-A0A1Y2CN48-F1
#
_cell.length_a   1.000
_cell.length_b   1.000
_cell.length_c   1.000
_cell.angle_alpha   90.00
_cell.angle_beta   90.00
_cell.angle_gamma   90.00
#
_symmetry.space_group_name_H-M   'P 1'
#
loop_
_entity.id
_entity.type
_entity.pdbx_description
1 polymer ?
#
loop_
_entity_poly.entity_id
_entity_poly.type
_entity_poly.pdbx_seq_one_letter_code
_entity_poly.pdbx_strand_id
1 'polypeptide(L)'
;MVDFALLEQLQDRHNALQATLRHFEFISNATKVANSGSQNKRIQFEELARIVANWHQTSHSSVLNDFASKLVTDAFDPLYTPLSKDLDSLLTKCGWPGSTIKLAPASKQEIMSAFIGLVDLFDILVKSGTDASQFQQPLHIVFNEVLVHFKYHFYLQKSGTNRTDKPEWMLRYALKLIEDHGSFLEFLQDGLNEREENSIIVKTEYISFLMGFLKEKIQQQAFRMMGNPELFSHLVTEAMRFDKTMLKVHQYDGYIDGQTYRGRVTDVFVEESQLFQCWLDIEREAAFYRYSEIMKVDPWNPSLSSAGLVKHTNSSEKLVDLLAVITERYRSLPPQYQVAFFEVAQLSILSQYLTDAKVVLNNHQSTFDPNTKEGAFKRKLDRLTKVLYVAGSLEVVTDATNEWSEDILFLDMLKFYNPSFNSDSDPLLNSVFAGIEKEYSKVIEQIESVVAEDCLQEIVESMWQYDSKKWNASYIEEGDAVSVELTEALSHTKAFISLISQVLPRKLCKGLQRALLAQIMDRLLTRPVSKYTFSLQGALQLERDVSAFISYFPPSIVRQTAAVKKMRDTLHILVLSQEQLLSLHERLSAGIMQS
;
A
#
# COMPACT_ATOMS: atom_id res chain seq x y z
N MET A 1 -6.00 58.11 45.61
CA MET A 1 -5.64 57.13 44.57
C MET A 1 -4.20 56.75 44.83
N VAL A 2 -3.94 55.48 45.18
CA VAL A 2 -2.57 54.98 45.22
C VAL A 2 -2.08 54.94 43.77
N ASP A 3 -0.91 55.54 43.52
CA ASP A 3 -0.30 55.61 42.20
C ASP A 3 0.15 54.21 41.79
N PHE A 4 -0.70 53.50 41.05
CA PHE A 4 -0.47 52.12 40.63
C PHE A 4 0.86 51.93 39.89
N ALA A 5 1.33 52.96 39.17
CA ALA A 5 2.61 52.94 38.46
C ALA A 5 3.82 52.92 39.41
N LEU A 6 3.75 53.62 40.54
CA LEU A 6 4.81 53.60 41.55
C LEU A 6 4.88 52.24 42.27
N LEU A 7 3.72 51.62 42.49
CA LEU A 7 3.62 50.32 43.16
C LEU A 7 4.16 49.19 42.27
N GLU A 8 3.90 49.25 40.97
CA GLU A 8 4.46 48.36 39.96
C GLU A 8 6.00 48.49 39.87
N GLN A 9 6.53 49.72 39.83
CA GLN A 9 7.99 49.95 39.84
C GLN A 9 8.69 49.44 41.10
N LEU A 10 8.05 49.56 42.27
CA LEU A 10 8.59 49.04 43.52
C LEU A 10 8.57 47.51 43.55
N GLN A 11 7.52 46.89 43.00
CA GLN A 11 7.41 45.45 42.85
C GLN A 11 8.50 44.90 41.92
N ASP A 12 8.76 45.56 40.79
CA ASP A 12 9.81 45.18 39.85
C ASP A 12 11.21 45.28 40.46
N ARG A 13 11.48 46.37 41.21
CA ARG A 13 12.74 46.52 41.95
C ARG A 13 12.91 45.46 43.03
N HIS A 14 11.83 45.12 43.74
CA HIS A 14 11.85 44.07 44.75
C HIS A 14 12.16 42.70 44.12
N ASN A 15 11.51 42.38 43.00
CA ASN A 15 11.75 41.16 42.23
C ASN A 15 13.20 41.08 41.72
N ALA A 16 13.75 42.19 41.21
CA ALA A 16 15.13 42.26 40.74
C ALA A 16 16.16 42.06 41.87
N LEU A 17 15.92 42.65 43.05
CA LEU A 17 16.76 42.44 44.23
C LEU A 17 16.69 41.00 44.73
N GLN A 18 15.50 40.40 44.79
CA GLN A 18 15.34 38.99 45.14
C GLN A 18 16.07 38.05 44.16
N ALA A 19 16.00 38.32 42.85
CA ALA A 19 16.74 37.56 41.85
C ALA A 19 18.26 37.67 42.06
N THR A 20 18.77 38.89 42.30
CA THR A 20 20.19 39.13 42.55
C THR A 20 20.68 38.41 43.82
N LEU A 21 19.87 38.40 44.88
CA LEU A 21 20.19 37.70 46.12
C LEU A 21 20.28 36.17 45.89
N ARG A 22 19.31 35.59 45.17
CA ARG A 22 19.33 34.17 44.78
C ARG A 22 20.56 33.81 43.96
N HIS A 23 20.97 34.68 43.03
CA HIS A 23 22.18 34.50 42.24
C HIS A 23 23.43 34.46 43.14
N PHE A 24 23.54 35.38 44.11
CA PHE A 24 24.67 35.43 45.02
C PHE A 24 24.71 34.22 45.97
N GLU A 25 23.55 33.79 46.49
CA GLU A 25 23.42 32.60 47.31
C GLU A 25 23.85 31.33 46.56
N PHE A 26 23.40 31.18 45.31
CA PHE A 26 23.82 30.08 44.44
C PHE A 26 25.34 30.07 44.25
N ILE A 27 25.92 31.19 43.79
CA ILE A 27 27.36 31.30 43.55
C ILE A 27 28.11 30.97 44.84
N SER A 28 27.74 31.59 45.96
CA SER A 28 28.41 31.36 47.25
C SER A 28 28.39 29.87 47.65
N ASN A 29 27.22 29.22 47.57
CA ASN A 29 27.08 27.82 47.94
C ASN A 29 27.86 26.90 46.98
N ALA A 30 27.68 27.05 45.67
CA ALA A 30 28.34 26.21 44.66
C ALA A 30 29.87 26.34 44.75
N THR A 31 30.39 27.56 44.88
CA THR A 31 31.84 27.80 44.99
C THR A 31 32.40 27.29 46.32
N LYS A 32 31.63 27.34 47.41
CA LYS A 32 32.02 26.77 48.71
C LYS A 32 32.12 25.25 48.65
N VAL A 33 31.16 24.57 48.01
CA VAL A 33 31.21 23.12 47.84
C VAL A 33 32.36 22.71 46.92
N ALA A 34 32.53 23.40 45.78
CA ALA A 34 33.61 23.15 44.84
C ALA A 34 35.02 23.30 45.47
N ASN A 35 35.18 24.27 46.38
CA ASN A 35 36.45 24.52 47.08
C ASN A 35 36.56 23.82 48.44
N SER A 36 35.54 23.05 48.85
CA SER A 36 35.67 22.26 50.06
C SER A 36 36.81 21.26 49.86
N GLY A 37 37.68 21.06 50.84
CA GLY A 37 38.78 20.09 50.77
C GLY A 37 38.32 18.69 51.19
N SER A 38 37.11 18.25 50.82
CA SER A 38 36.56 16.97 51.27
C SER A 38 37.52 15.84 50.92
N GLN A 39 37.74 14.93 51.88
CA GLN A 39 38.49 13.70 51.62
C GLN A 39 37.80 12.80 50.57
N ASN A 40 36.50 12.99 50.32
CA ASN A 40 35.74 12.22 49.34
C ASN A 40 35.19 13.10 48.21
N LYS A 41 35.89 13.09 47.07
CA LYS A 41 35.54 13.83 45.84
C LYS A 41 34.17 13.46 45.28
N ARG A 42 33.68 12.24 45.48
CA ARG A 42 32.36 11.79 44.99
C ARG A 42 31.21 12.51 45.69
N ILE A 43 31.30 12.63 47.02
CA ILE A 43 30.27 13.34 47.82
C ILE A 43 30.21 14.82 47.42
N GLN A 44 31.36 15.43 47.15
CA GLN A 44 31.41 16.82 46.67
C GLN A 44 30.71 16.99 45.33
N PHE A 45 30.98 16.09 44.40
CA PHE A 45 30.35 16.08 43.09
C PHE A 45 28.82 15.90 43.20
N GLU A 46 28.35 14.94 44.00
CA GLU A 46 26.92 14.71 44.23
C GLU A 46 26.21 15.94 44.82
N GLU A 47 26.84 16.59 45.80
CA GLU A 47 26.27 17.79 46.42
C GLU A 47 26.26 18.99 45.47
N LEU A 48 27.33 19.16 44.68
CA LEU A 48 27.43 20.21 43.66
C LEU A 48 26.39 20.01 42.55
N ALA A 49 26.25 18.78 42.04
CA ALA A 49 25.25 18.41 41.04
C ALA A 49 23.83 18.70 41.53
N ARG A 50 23.51 18.41 42.80
CA ARG A 50 22.21 18.73 43.40
C ARG A 50 21.94 20.24 43.47
N ILE A 51 22.95 21.03 43.85
CA ILE A 51 22.84 22.50 43.90
C ILE A 51 22.57 23.05 42.49
N VAL A 52 23.28 22.55 41.48
CA VAL A 52 23.13 22.97 40.08
C VAL A 52 21.80 22.53 39.48
N ALA A 53 21.32 21.31 39.79
CA ALA A 53 19.99 20.85 39.38
C ALA A 53 18.87 21.80 39.85
N ASN A 54 18.89 22.17 41.14
CA ASN A 54 17.93 23.10 41.72
C ASN A 54 18.03 24.51 41.09
N TRP A 55 19.24 24.93 40.72
CA TRP A 55 19.46 26.19 40.04
C TRP A 55 18.85 26.21 38.63
N HIS A 56 19.07 25.17 37.83
CA HIS A 56 18.52 25.08 36.48
C HIS A 56 16.98 25.11 36.45
N GLN A 57 16.31 24.62 37.49
CA GLN A 57 14.85 24.69 37.61
C GLN A 57 14.31 26.10 37.88
N THR A 58 15.14 27.00 38.44
CA THR A 58 14.69 28.29 38.96
C THR A 58 15.26 29.50 38.23
N SER A 59 16.30 29.32 37.40
CA SER A 59 17.05 30.39 36.74
C SER A 59 16.81 30.49 35.24
N HIS A 60 16.73 31.73 34.75
CA HIS A 60 16.65 32.06 33.32
C HIS A 60 17.95 32.72 32.80
N SER A 61 19.02 32.73 33.62
CA SER A 61 20.29 33.37 33.27
C SER A 61 21.22 32.40 32.53
N SER A 62 21.47 32.66 31.24
CA SER A 62 22.39 31.86 30.43
C SER A 62 23.82 31.83 31.00
N VAL A 63 24.37 32.99 31.35
CA VAL A 63 25.75 33.11 31.85
C VAL A 63 25.99 32.31 33.13
N LEU A 64 25.02 32.32 34.06
CA LEU A 64 25.13 31.55 35.30
C LEU A 64 24.89 30.06 35.09
N ASN A 65 24.07 29.68 34.10
CA ASN A 65 23.87 28.29 33.70
C ASN A 65 25.15 27.70 33.07
N ASP A 66 25.87 28.48 32.26
CA ASP A 66 27.16 28.08 31.70
C ASP A 66 28.21 27.90 32.80
N PHE A 67 28.27 28.85 33.76
CA PHE A 67 29.15 28.75 34.92
C PHE A 67 28.82 27.53 35.79
N ALA A 68 27.55 27.28 36.08
CA ALA A 68 27.08 26.14 36.84
C ALA A 68 27.45 24.81 36.18
N SER A 69 27.19 24.70 34.88
CA SER A 69 27.54 23.53 34.06
C SER A 69 29.04 23.27 34.06
N LYS A 70 29.85 24.32 33.98
CA LYS A 70 31.31 24.22 34.04
C LYS A 70 31.80 23.71 35.40
N LEU A 71 31.26 24.23 36.51
CA LEU A 71 31.64 23.75 37.85
C LEU A 71 31.36 22.26 38.04
N VAL A 72 30.19 21.79 37.60
CA VAL A 72 29.83 20.35 37.67
C VAL A 72 30.77 19.53 36.79
N THR A 73 31.05 20.00 35.57
CA THR A 73 31.99 19.36 34.64
C THR A 73 33.40 19.23 35.23
N ASP A 74 33.93 20.31 35.82
CA ASP A 74 35.27 20.33 36.41
C ASP A 74 35.38 19.39 37.63
N ALA A 75 34.27 19.17 38.35
CA ALA A 75 34.19 18.21 39.45
C ALA A 75 33.98 16.75 38.97
N PHE A 76 33.32 16.56 37.82
CA PHE A 76 33.03 15.27 37.22
C PHE A 76 34.25 14.63 36.54
N ASP A 77 34.98 15.39 35.73
CA ASP A 77 36.07 14.87 34.89
C ASP A 77 37.16 14.10 35.69
N PRO A 78 37.63 14.57 36.87
CA PRO A 78 38.61 13.83 37.68
C PRO A 78 38.10 12.51 38.25
N LEU A 79 36.79 12.31 38.35
CA LEU A 79 36.16 11.05 38.76
C LEU A 79 35.94 10.14 37.55
N TYR A 80 35.45 10.70 36.45
CA TYR A 80 35.14 9.98 35.23
C TYR A 80 36.38 9.43 34.52
N THR A 81 37.40 10.28 34.29
CA THR A 81 38.55 9.93 33.45
C THR A 81 39.32 8.69 33.93
N PRO A 82 39.62 8.52 35.24
CA PRO A 82 40.26 7.30 35.73
C PRO A 82 39.37 6.05 35.57
N LEU A 83 38.10 6.12 35.97
CA LEU A 83 37.19 4.97 35.86
C LEU A 83 36.95 4.55 34.41
N SER A 84 36.85 5.51 33.49
CA SER A 84 36.70 5.27 32.04
C SER A 84 37.89 4.50 31.48
N LYS A 85 39.12 4.91 31.83
CA LYS A 85 40.35 4.22 31.43
C LYS A 85 40.49 2.85 32.09
N ASP A 86 40.09 2.73 33.35
CA ASP A 86 40.11 1.45 34.06
C ASP A 86 39.17 0.45 33.40
N LEU A 87 37.92 0.85 33.09
CA LEU A 87 36.97 0.01 32.37
C LEU A 87 37.52 -0.43 31.01
N ASP A 88 38.06 0.49 30.23
CA ASP A 88 38.65 0.20 28.92
C ASP A 88 39.80 -0.82 29.00
N SER A 89 40.68 -0.67 30.00
CA SER A 89 41.77 -1.62 30.26
C SER A 89 41.26 -3.01 30.69
N LEU A 90 40.18 -3.07 31.47
CA LEU A 90 39.55 -4.32 31.91
C LEU A 90 38.87 -5.05 30.74
N LEU A 91 38.19 -4.32 29.86
CA LEU A 91 37.60 -4.86 28.63
C LEU A 91 38.67 -5.45 27.71
N THR A 92 39.77 -4.72 27.51
CA THR A 92 40.91 -5.21 26.73
C THR A 92 41.50 -6.49 27.34
N LYS A 93 41.69 -6.51 28.67
CA LYS A 93 42.26 -7.66 29.40
C LYS A 93 41.37 -8.90 29.36
N CYS A 94 40.05 -8.73 29.34
CA CYS A 94 39.10 -9.84 29.25
C CYS A 94 38.89 -10.35 27.80
N GLY A 95 39.50 -9.67 26.82
CA GLY A 95 39.42 -10.03 25.41
C GLY A 95 38.11 -9.63 24.75
N TRP A 96 37.36 -8.67 25.32
CA TRP A 96 36.26 -8.02 24.62
C TRP A 96 36.81 -7.24 23.41
N PRO A 97 36.20 -7.29 22.21
CA PRO A 97 34.90 -7.88 21.85
C PRO A 97 35.01 -9.28 21.18
N GLY A 98 35.97 -10.12 21.58
CA GLY A 98 36.10 -11.47 21.03
C GLY A 98 34.91 -12.36 21.40
N SER A 99 34.52 -13.30 20.52
CA SER A 99 33.36 -14.19 20.74
C SER A 99 33.57 -15.28 21.81
N THR A 100 34.76 -15.39 22.41
CA THR A 100 35.11 -16.45 23.38
C THR A 100 35.54 -15.86 24.72
N ILE A 101 34.71 -15.01 25.31
CA ILE A 101 35.02 -14.33 26.57
C ILE A 101 34.82 -15.30 27.73
N LYS A 102 35.92 -15.80 28.30
CA LYS A 102 35.89 -16.56 29.55
C LYS A 102 36.23 -15.63 30.71
N LEU A 103 35.20 -14.98 31.26
CA LEU A 103 35.36 -14.10 32.42
C LEU A 103 35.49 -14.94 33.71
N ALA A 104 36.65 -14.85 34.37
CA ALA A 104 36.78 -15.30 35.74
C ALA A 104 35.86 -14.49 36.67
N PRO A 105 35.33 -15.07 37.77
CA PRO A 105 34.41 -14.37 38.67
C PRO A 105 34.92 -13.03 39.21
N ALA A 106 36.22 -12.95 39.55
CA ALA A 106 36.84 -11.71 40.01
C ALA A 106 36.81 -10.61 38.94
N SER A 107 37.14 -10.94 37.69
CA SER A 107 37.10 -9.99 36.57
C SER A 107 35.68 -9.53 36.24
N LYS A 108 34.66 -10.39 36.42
CA LYS A 108 33.25 -9.98 36.29
C LYS A 108 32.90 -8.89 37.32
N GLN A 109 33.27 -9.08 38.58
CA GLN A 109 32.99 -8.10 39.63
C GLN A 109 33.73 -6.78 39.40
N GLU A 110 35.00 -6.82 39.00
CA GLU A 110 35.79 -5.62 38.68
C GLU A 110 35.18 -4.82 37.52
N ILE A 111 34.85 -5.50 36.41
CA ILE A 111 34.20 -4.86 35.24
C ILE A 111 32.85 -4.28 35.65
N MET A 112 32.03 -5.03 36.38
CA MET A 112 30.71 -4.57 36.78
C MET A 112 30.80 -3.36 37.70
N SER A 113 31.69 -3.39 38.69
CA SER A 113 31.88 -2.27 39.61
C SER A 113 32.34 -1.01 38.89
N ALA A 114 33.28 -1.13 37.93
CA ALA A 114 33.73 0.01 37.13
C ALA A 114 32.62 0.55 36.22
N PHE A 115 31.87 -0.34 35.57
CA PHE A 115 30.76 0.01 34.69
C PHE A 115 29.61 0.70 35.44
N ILE A 116 29.10 0.10 36.51
CA ILE A 116 28.03 0.68 37.33
C ILE A 116 28.49 1.99 37.98
N GLY A 117 29.74 2.06 38.44
CA GLY A 117 30.31 3.31 38.96
C GLY A 117 30.30 4.44 37.93
N LEU A 118 30.59 4.15 36.66
CA LEU A 118 30.51 5.12 35.57
C LEU A 118 29.06 5.50 35.25
N VAL A 119 28.14 4.54 35.24
CA VAL A 119 26.70 4.78 35.02
C VAL A 119 26.15 5.71 36.11
N ASP A 120 26.44 5.44 37.38
CA ASP A 120 26.00 6.29 38.48
C ASP A 120 26.53 7.72 38.36
N LEU A 121 27.82 7.89 38.03
CA LEU A 121 28.41 9.21 37.83
C LEU A 121 27.73 9.95 36.67
N PHE A 122 27.47 9.26 35.56
CA PHE A 122 26.80 9.83 34.40
C PHE A 122 25.35 10.23 34.72
N ASP A 123 24.61 9.40 35.44
CA ASP A 123 23.24 9.70 35.84
C ASP A 123 23.17 10.96 36.72
N ILE A 124 24.14 11.15 37.63
CA ILE A 124 24.23 12.37 38.45
C ILE A 124 24.49 13.61 37.56
N LEU A 125 25.39 13.50 36.58
CA LEU A 125 25.69 14.59 35.64
C LEU A 125 24.46 14.95 34.78
N VAL A 126 23.74 13.96 34.27
CA VAL A 126 22.53 14.21 33.46
C VAL A 126 21.42 14.81 34.33
N LYS A 127 21.21 14.29 35.55
CA LYS A 127 20.22 14.83 36.51
C LYS A 127 20.55 16.25 36.97
N SER A 128 21.79 16.72 36.86
CA SER A 128 22.14 18.12 37.14
C SER A 128 21.70 19.08 36.04
N GLY A 129 21.22 18.61 34.89
CA GLY A 129 20.86 19.44 33.74
C GLY A 129 22.07 19.98 32.99
N THR A 130 23.26 19.42 33.24
CA THR A 130 24.50 19.77 32.56
C THR A 130 24.65 18.97 31.27
N ASP A 131 25.11 19.60 30.20
CA ASP A 131 25.38 18.91 28.94
C ASP A 131 26.52 17.89 29.10
N ALA A 132 26.22 16.63 28.82
CA ALA A 132 27.16 15.52 28.90
C ALA A 132 27.83 15.19 27.56
N SER A 133 27.55 15.95 26.48
CA SER A 133 28.02 15.68 25.11
C SER A 133 29.54 15.54 24.96
N GLN A 134 30.31 16.21 25.82
CA GLN A 134 31.77 16.15 25.83
C GLN A 134 32.34 14.84 26.39
N PHE A 135 31.51 14.03 27.07
CA PHE A 135 31.91 12.78 27.70
C PHE A 135 31.30 11.59 26.96
N GLN A 136 32.05 10.49 26.90
CA GLN A 136 31.57 9.26 26.28
C GLN A 136 30.64 8.53 27.26
N GLN A 137 29.43 8.21 26.81
CA GLN A 137 28.50 7.45 27.64
C GLN A 137 29.09 6.08 28.04
N PRO A 138 28.80 5.57 29.25
CA PRO A 138 29.42 4.33 29.75
C PRO A 138 29.22 3.14 28.83
N LEU A 139 28.02 2.98 28.26
CA LEU A 139 27.75 1.93 27.27
C LEU A 139 28.56 2.11 25.97
N HIS A 140 28.75 3.34 25.51
CA HIS A 140 29.57 3.60 24.33
C HIS A 140 31.04 3.25 24.55
N ILE A 141 31.56 3.30 25.78
CA ILE A 141 32.93 2.82 26.10
C ILE A 141 33.03 1.32 25.76
N VAL A 142 32.05 0.55 26.22
CA VAL A 142 31.96 -0.89 25.91
C VAL A 142 31.81 -1.11 24.40
N PHE A 143 30.91 -0.37 23.76
CA PHE A 143 30.54 -0.66 22.37
C PHE A 143 31.58 -0.20 21.34
N ASN A 144 32.39 0.82 21.64
CA ASN A 144 33.36 1.39 20.71
C ASN A 144 34.38 0.36 20.20
N GLU A 145 34.86 -0.55 21.04
CA GLU A 145 35.80 -1.60 20.63
C GLU A 145 35.20 -2.50 19.54
N VAL A 146 33.90 -2.80 19.62
CA VAL A 146 33.22 -3.55 18.56
C VAL A 146 33.24 -2.79 17.24
N LEU A 147 33.10 -1.47 17.28
CA LEU A 147 33.15 -0.64 16.08
C LEU A 147 34.53 -0.59 15.45
N VAL A 148 35.60 -0.60 16.24
CA VAL A 148 36.96 -0.62 15.70
C VAL A 148 37.13 -1.85 14.81
N HIS A 149 36.69 -3.01 15.30
CA HIS A 149 36.70 -4.27 14.54
C HIS A 149 35.77 -4.21 13.33
N PHE A 150 34.56 -3.67 13.50
CA PHE A 150 33.62 -3.50 12.39
C PHE A 150 34.17 -2.61 11.27
N LYS A 151 34.74 -1.45 11.63
CA LYS A 151 35.36 -0.49 10.71
C LYS A 151 36.58 -1.09 10.01
N TYR A 152 37.35 -1.93 10.70
CA TYR A 152 38.45 -2.66 10.07
C TYR A 152 37.95 -3.53 8.90
N HIS A 153 36.85 -4.26 9.06
CA HIS A 153 36.30 -5.11 8.00
C HIS A 153 35.59 -4.35 6.89
N PHE A 154 34.85 -3.28 7.21
CA PHE A 154 33.91 -2.67 6.26
C PHE A 154 34.20 -1.22 5.88
N TYR A 155 35.21 -0.55 6.47
CA TYR A 155 35.60 0.81 6.07
C TYR A 155 36.99 0.86 5.42
N LEU A 156 37.90 -0.04 5.78
CA LEU A 156 39.21 -0.10 5.14
C LEU A 156 39.08 -0.51 3.66
N GLN A 157 39.63 0.32 2.77
CA GLN A 157 39.62 0.05 1.32
C GLN A 157 40.39 -1.21 0.94
N LYS A 158 41.41 -1.58 1.73
CA LYS A 158 42.21 -2.79 1.52
C LYS A 158 41.54 -4.07 2.01
N SER A 159 40.41 -3.95 2.72
CA SER A 159 39.71 -5.11 3.25
C SER A 159 38.98 -5.86 2.13
N GLY A 160 39.22 -7.17 2.01
CA GLY A 160 38.51 -8.03 1.05
C GLY A 160 37.01 -8.15 1.32
N THR A 161 36.53 -7.73 2.51
CA THR A 161 35.12 -7.76 2.90
C THR A 161 34.38 -6.44 2.65
N ASN A 162 35.08 -5.35 2.34
CA ASN A 162 34.49 -4.05 2.02
C ASN A 162 34.09 -3.98 0.53
N ARG A 163 33.08 -4.76 0.17
CA ARG A 163 32.58 -4.88 -1.21
C ARG A 163 31.26 -4.13 -1.37
N THR A 164 31.17 -3.33 -2.43
CA THR A 164 29.93 -2.59 -2.77
C THR A 164 28.86 -3.54 -3.31
N ASP A 165 29.23 -4.58 -4.03
CA ASP A 165 28.29 -5.55 -4.61
C ASP A 165 27.78 -6.60 -3.60
N LYS A 166 28.30 -6.59 -2.37
CA LYS A 166 27.97 -7.56 -1.31
C LYS A 166 27.56 -6.90 0.01
N PRO A 167 26.52 -6.05 0.02
CA PRO A 167 26.04 -5.42 1.25
C PRO A 167 25.58 -6.45 2.30
N GLU A 168 25.14 -7.64 1.87
CA GLU A 168 24.71 -8.71 2.76
C GLU A 168 25.82 -9.18 3.72
N TRP A 169 27.10 -9.01 3.37
CA TRP A 169 28.21 -9.43 4.24
C TRP A 169 28.29 -8.57 5.50
N MET A 170 28.12 -7.26 5.35
CA MET A 170 28.11 -6.33 6.48
C MET A 170 26.90 -6.56 7.37
N LEU A 171 25.72 -6.72 6.77
CA LEU A 171 24.47 -6.93 7.48
C LEU A 171 24.47 -8.26 8.25
N ARG A 172 24.94 -9.35 7.64
CA ARG A 172 25.10 -10.64 8.32
C ARG A 172 26.14 -10.59 9.44
N TYR A 173 27.22 -9.84 9.25
CA TYR A 173 28.21 -9.65 10.30
C TYR A 173 27.61 -8.91 11.50
N ALA A 174 26.79 -7.88 11.28
CA ALA A 174 26.08 -7.20 12.36
C ALA A 174 25.13 -8.13 13.13
N LEU A 175 24.34 -8.96 12.43
CA LEU A 175 23.49 -9.97 13.07
C LEU A 175 24.32 -10.94 13.93
N LYS A 176 25.44 -11.42 13.38
CA LYS A 176 26.35 -12.29 14.11
C LYS A 176 26.93 -11.62 15.36
N LEU A 177 27.30 -10.34 15.30
CA LEU A 177 27.78 -9.62 16.49
C LEU A 177 26.70 -9.54 17.58
N ILE A 178 25.45 -9.29 17.20
CA ILE A 178 24.33 -9.24 18.15
C ILE A 178 24.12 -10.61 18.83
N GLU A 179 24.26 -11.70 18.08
CA GLU A 179 24.18 -13.07 18.60
C GLU A 179 25.38 -13.43 19.49
N ASP A 180 26.60 -13.27 18.97
CA ASP A 180 27.85 -13.66 19.64
C ASP A 180 28.05 -12.89 20.96
N HIS A 181 27.63 -11.62 21.01
CA HIS A 181 27.78 -10.78 22.19
C HIS A 181 26.62 -10.85 23.18
N GLY A 182 25.54 -11.56 22.86
CA GLY A 182 24.32 -11.60 23.67
C GLY A 182 24.57 -11.90 25.16
N SER A 183 25.39 -12.92 25.44
CA SER A 183 25.73 -13.30 26.82
C SER A 183 26.50 -12.23 27.61
N PHE A 184 27.33 -11.42 26.95
CA PHE A 184 28.04 -10.32 27.60
C PHE A 184 27.13 -9.12 27.85
N LEU A 185 26.20 -8.85 26.91
CA LEU A 185 25.19 -7.81 27.09
C LEU A 185 24.21 -8.16 28.22
N GLU A 186 23.81 -9.44 28.33
CA GLU A 186 23.02 -9.95 29.46
C GLU A 186 23.77 -9.77 30.78
N PHE A 187 25.06 -10.09 30.81
CA PHE A 187 25.90 -9.84 31.99
C PHE A 187 25.88 -8.35 32.42
N LEU A 188 26.01 -7.40 31.48
CA LEU A 188 25.90 -5.97 31.79
C LEU A 188 24.50 -5.55 32.23
N GLN A 189 23.47 -6.14 31.62
CA GLN A 189 22.08 -5.90 31.99
C GLN A 189 21.80 -6.36 33.43
N ASP A 190 22.34 -7.50 33.84
CA ASP A 190 22.15 -8.03 35.19
C ASP A 190 22.62 -7.04 36.26
N GLY A 191 23.80 -6.44 36.08
CA GLY A 191 24.29 -5.43 37.03
C GLY A 191 23.51 -4.13 37.00
N LEU A 192 22.96 -3.72 35.86
CA LEU A 192 22.06 -2.56 35.81
C LEU A 192 20.73 -2.85 36.50
N ASN A 193 20.22 -4.08 36.42
CA ASN A 193 18.98 -4.49 37.08
C ASN A 193 19.10 -4.53 38.61
N GLU A 194 20.31 -4.60 39.17
CA GLU A 194 20.53 -4.47 40.62
C GLU A 194 20.34 -3.02 41.12
N ARG A 195 20.27 -2.03 40.21
CA ARG A 195 20.01 -0.63 40.57
C ARG A 195 18.51 -0.41 40.79
N GLU A 196 18.17 0.46 41.74
CA GLU A 196 16.76 0.81 42.04
C GLU A 196 16.06 1.51 40.87
N GLU A 197 16.80 2.30 40.08
CA GLU A 197 16.30 2.98 38.88
C GLU A 197 17.07 2.47 37.64
N ASN A 198 16.51 1.50 36.92
CA ASN A 198 17.01 1.09 35.62
C ASN A 198 15.92 1.16 34.54
N SER A 199 16.10 2.05 33.58
CA SER A 199 15.29 2.13 32.36
C SER A 199 16.06 1.66 31.12
N ILE A 200 17.34 1.31 31.27
CA ILE A 200 18.25 1.01 30.17
C ILE A 200 18.13 -0.47 29.81
N ILE A 201 17.85 -0.72 28.53
CA ILE A 201 17.90 -2.07 27.95
C ILE A 201 19.18 -2.14 27.11
N VAL A 202 20.24 -2.74 27.68
CA VAL A 202 21.60 -2.77 27.10
C VAL A 202 21.60 -3.33 25.67
N LYS A 203 20.82 -4.38 25.42
CA LYS A 203 20.70 -4.99 24.09
C LYS A 203 20.11 -4.02 23.06
N THR A 204 19.09 -3.25 23.45
CA THR A 204 18.47 -2.24 22.58
C THR A 204 19.43 -1.11 22.28
N GLU A 205 20.14 -0.61 23.31
CA GLU A 205 21.18 0.41 23.13
C GLU A 205 22.32 -0.07 22.22
N TYR A 206 22.76 -1.31 22.40
CA TYR A 206 23.79 -1.93 21.57
C TYR A 206 23.37 -2.02 20.10
N ILE A 207 22.13 -2.47 19.85
CA ILE A 207 21.57 -2.55 18.50
C ILE A 207 21.46 -1.14 17.90
N SER A 208 20.86 -0.17 18.61
CA SER A 208 20.73 1.21 18.15
C SER A 208 22.08 1.84 17.80
N PHE A 209 23.10 1.57 18.61
CA PHE A 209 24.46 1.99 18.36
C PHE A 209 25.00 1.40 17.05
N LEU A 210 24.88 0.09 16.83
CA LEU A 210 25.26 -0.55 15.55
C LEU A 210 24.48 0.00 14.36
N MET A 211 23.18 0.28 14.51
CA MET A 211 22.34 0.84 13.46
C MET A 211 22.86 2.17 12.96
N GLY A 212 23.35 3.05 13.84
CA GLY A 212 23.93 4.34 13.43
C GLY A 212 25.04 4.19 12.39
N PHE A 213 25.95 3.22 12.59
CA PHE A 213 27.05 2.96 11.65
C PHE A 213 26.60 2.25 10.39
N LEU A 214 25.67 1.29 10.50
CA LEU A 214 25.09 0.62 9.34
C LEU A 214 24.40 1.63 8.43
N LYS A 215 23.60 2.53 9.02
CA LYS A 215 22.92 3.62 8.29
C LYS A 215 23.92 4.49 7.54
N GLU A 216 24.95 4.99 8.22
CA GLU A 216 26.00 5.82 7.61
C GLU A 216 26.67 5.10 6.43
N LYS A 217 27.04 3.82 6.61
CA LYS A 217 27.72 3.04 5.58
C LYS A 217 26.80 2.72 4.39
N ILE A 218 25.55 2.35 4.65
CA ILE A 218 24.53 2.09 3.62
C ILE A 218 24.26 3.36 2.84
N GLN A 219 24.15 4.52 3.49
CA GLN A 219 23.95 5.81 2.85
C GLN A 219 25.10 6.11 1.86
N GLN A 220 26.35 5.96 2.31
CA GLN A 220 27.53 6.16 1.45
C GLN A 220 27.55 5.19 0.25
N GLN A 221 27.12 3.94 0.45
CA GLN A 221 27.02 2.95 -0.63
C GLN A 221 25.88 3.29 -1.60
N ALA A 222 24.71 3.65 -1.09
CA ALA A 222 23.53 4.00 -1.87
C ALA A 222 23.82 5.16 -2.82
N PHE A 223 24.43 6.26 -2.33
CA PHE A 223 24.82 7.39 -3.17
C PHE A 223 25.79 6.99 -4.29
N ARG A 224 26.73 6.08 -4.04
CA ARG A 224 27.66 5.58 -5.06
C ARG A 224 26.98 4.66 -6.09
N MET A 225 25.88 4.02 -5.71
CA MET A 225 25.16 3.06 -6.52
C MET A 225 24.00 3.67 -7.33
N MET A 226 23.65 4.94 -7.13
CA MET A 226 22.56 5.58 -7.89
C MET A 226 22.72 5.47 -9.41
N GLY A 227 23.95 5.35 -9.92
CA GLY A 227 24.23 5.13 -11.35
C GLY A 227 24.11 3.67 -11.82
N ASN A 228 23.84 2.72 -10.92
CA ASN A 228 23.69 1.29 -11.24
C ASN A 228 22.42 0.72 -10.57
N PRO A 229 21.30 0.64 -11.32
CA PRO A 229 20.01 0.18 -10.81
C PRO A 229 20.03 -1.20 -10.16
N GLU A 230 20.81 -2.15 -10.71
CA GLU A 230 20.89 -3.52 -10.19
C GLU A 230 21.53 -3.57 -8.81
N LEU A 231 22.66 -2.88 -8.64
CA LEU A 231 23.36 -2.81 -7.35
C LEU A 231 22.53 -2.08 -6.31
N PHE A 232 21.88 -0.97 -6.70
CA PHE A 232 21.02 -0.20 -5.81
C PHE A 232 19.81 -1.03 -5.35
N SER A 233 19.10 -1.69 -6.28
CA SER A 233 17.96 -2.54 -5.95
C SER A 233 18.35 -3.73 -5.06
N HIS A 234 19.53 -4.33 -5.28
CA HIS A 234 20.08 -5.37 -4.41
C HIS A 234 20.34 -4.84 -3.00
N LEU A 235 20.99 -3.67 -2.87
CA LEU A 235 21.23 -3.03 -1.57
C LEU A 235 19.93 -2.77 -0.78
N VAL A 236 18.92 -2.19 -1.42
CA VAL A 236 17.61 -1.95 -0.79
C VAL A 236 16.95 -3.26 -0.36
N THR A 237 17.04 -4.30 -1.19
CA THR A 237 16.46 -5.61 -0.89
C THR A 237 17.13 -6.26 0.33
N GLU A 238 18.45 -6.22 0.42
CA GLU A 238 19.18 -6.74 1.57
C GLU A 238 18.91 -5.91 2.83
N ALA A 239 18.80 -4.58 2.72
CA ALA A 239 18.40 -3.71 3.83
C ALA A 239 17.01 -4.08 4.38
N MET A 240 16.01 -4.24 3.51
CA MET A 240 14.66 -4.66 3.92
C MET A 240 14.64 -6.05 4.56
N ARG A 241 15.44 -7.00 4.05
CA ARG A 241 15.58 -8.34 4.66
C ARG A 241 16.18 -8.26 6.06
N PHE A 242 17.19 -7.41 6.22
CA PHE A 242 17.82 -7.19 7.51
C PHE A 242 16.84 -6.58 8.52
N ASP A 243 16.10 -5.52 8.16
CA ASP A 243 15.10 -4.92 9.05
C ASP A 243 13.97 -5.90 9.43
N LYS A 244 13.50 -6.74 8.49
CA LYS A 244 12.56 -7.84 8.79
C LYS A 244 13.14 -8.84 9.80
N THR A 245 14.44 -9.10 9.76
CA THR A 245 15.12 -10.00 10.71
C THR A 245 15.27 -9.34 12.08
N MET A 246 15.64 -8.05 12.12
CA MET A 246 15.72 -7.27 13.35
C MET A 246 14.39 -7.25 14.11
N LEU A 247 13.29 -7.02 13.39
CA LEU A 247 11.95 -7.02 13.99
C LEU A 247 11.55 -8.43 14.47
N LYS A 248 11.65 -9.46 13.62
CA LYS A 248 11.13 -10.81 13.93
C LYS A 248 11.97 -11.59 14.94
N VAL A 249 13.29 -11.46 14.89
CA VAL A 249 14.22 -12.26 15.71
C VAL A 249 14.68 -11.48 16.94
N HIS A 250 15.06 -10.22 16.76
CA HIS A 250 15.63 -9.41 17.84
C HIS A 250 14.59 -8.51 18.52
N GLN A 251 13.33 -8.51 18.06
CA GLN A 251 12.24 -7.66 18.57
C GLN A 251 12.61 -6.17 18.58
N TYR A 252 13.47 -5.77 17.64
CA TYR A 252 13.92 -4.40 17.51
C TYR A 252 13.11 -3.70 16.42
N ASP A 253 12.29 -2.73 16.82
CA ASP A 253 11.48 -1.91 15.91
C ASP A 253 12.00 -0.47 15.79
N GLY A 254 13.21 -0.20 16.31
CA GLY A 254 13.74 1.16 16.44
C GLY A 254 13.21 1.88 17.68
N TYR A 255 13.27 3.21 17.65
CA TYR A 255 12.70 4.11 18.65
C TYR A 255 11.65 5.03 18.02
N ILE A 256 10.73 5.52 18.85
CA ILE A 256 9.67 6.43 18.44
C ILE A 256 10.18 7.86 18.63
N ASP A 257 10.31 8.61 17.53
CA ASP A 257 10.51 10.06 17.56
C ASP A 257 9.20 10.76 17.17
N GLY A 258 8.42 11.14 18.19
CA GLY A 258 7.07 11.68 18.00
C GLY A 258 6.12 10.66 17.39
N GLN A 259 5.74 10.84 16.11
CA GLN A 259 4.88 9.91 15.35
C GLN A 259 5.66 9.04 14.34
N THR A 260 6.99 9.14 14.29
CA THR A 260 7.80 8.45 13.28
C THR A 260 8.66 7.37 13.92
N TYR A 261 8.57 6.13 13.41
CA TYR A 261 9.51 5.07 13.75
C TYR A 261 10.86 5.37 13.12
N ARG A 262 11.93 5.43 13.94
CA ARG A 262 13.31 5.68 13.53
C ARG A 262 14.18 4.53 14.01
N GLY A 263 15.16 4.13 13.23
CA GLY A 263 16.18 3.15 13.65
C GLY A 263 16.37 1.97 12.72
N ARG A 264 15.57 1.87 11.65
CA ARG A 264 15.71 0.84 10.61
C ARG A 264 16.72 1.26 9.57
N VAL A 265 17.47 0.33 9.00
CA VAL A 265 18.46 0.71 7.97
C VAL A 265 17.80 1.19 6.69
N THR A 266 16.54 0.79 6.41
CA THR A 266 15.77 1.31 5.29
C THR A 266 15.45 2.80 5.38
N ASP A 267 15.48 3.39 6.58
CA ASP A 267 15.20 4.82 6.78
C ASP A 267 16.13 5.70 5.94
N VAL A 268 17.35 5.22 5.68
CA VAL A 268 18.35 5.91 4.84
C VAL A 268 17.83 6.24 3.44
N PHE A 269 17.07 5.32 2.83
CA PHE A 269 16.53 5.51 1.48
C PHE A 269 15.36 6.49 1.45
N VAL A 270 14.84 6.86 2.61
CA VAL A 270 13.55 7.51 2.80
C VAL A 270 13.75 8.92 3.37
N GLU A 271 14.77 9.09 4.22
CA GLU A 271 15.23 10.36 4.78
C GLU A 271 15.89 11.26 3.72
N GLU A 272 16.63 10.67 2.77
CA GLU A 272 17.30 11.41 1.70
C GLU A 272 16.45 11.43 0.43
N SER A 273 15.97 12.62 0.05
CA SER A 273 15.06 12.79 -1.11
C SER A 273 15.62 12.25 -2.42
N GLN A 274 16.94 12.37 -2.64
CA GLN A 274 17.62 11.87 -3.84
C GLN A 274 17.64 10.33 -3.90
N LEU A 275 17.89 9.68 -2.76
CA LEU A 275 17.90 8.22 -2.67
C LEU A 275 16.49 7.66 -2.82
N PHE A 276 15.50 8.33 -2.22
CA PHE A 276 14.10 7.96 -2.32
C PHE A 276 13.61 8.03 -3.78
N GLN A 277 13.89 9.15 -4.46
CA GLN A 277 13.50 9.33 -5.85
C GLN A 277 14.19 8.29 -6.76
N CYS A 278 15.49 8.05 -6.57
CA CYS A 278 16.22 7.02 -7.32
C CYS A 278 15.62 5.63 -7.09
N TRP A 279 15.29 5.27 -5.84
CA TRP A 279 14.63 4.02 -5.52
C TRP A 279 13.28 3.91 -6.25
N LEU A 280 12.45 4.95 -6.16
CA LEU A 280 11.13 5.00 -6.76
C LEU A 280 11.18 4.86 -8.29
N ASP A 281 12.13 5.53 -8.95
CA ASP A 281 12.33 5.44 -10.40
C ASP A 281 12.78 4.03 -10.83
N ILE A 282 13.72 3.41 -10.10
CA ILE A 282 14.16 2.04 -10.36
C ILE A 282 13.01 1.05 -10.22
N GLU A 283 12.21 1.16 -9.15
CA GLU A 283 11.05 0.28 -8.93
C GLU A 283 9.98 0.50 -10.00
N ARG A 284 9.72 1.75 -10.39
CA ARG A 284 8.80 2.06 -11.51
C ARG A 284 9.28 1.38 -12.79
N GLU A 285 10.55 1.57 -13.17
CA GLU A 285 11.10 1.00 -14.40
C GLU A 285 11.06 -0.54 -14.38
N ALA A 286 11.44 -1.16 -13.27
CA ALA A 286 11.37 -2.60 -13.10
C ALA A 286 9.93 -3.13 -13.20
N ALA A 287 8.97 -2.41 -12.61
CA ALA A 287 7.57 -2.79 -12.65
C ALA A 287 6.97 -2.64 -14.06
N PHE A 288 7.27 -1.55 -14.78
CA PHE A 288 6.88 -1.37 -16.18
C PHE A 288 7.53 -2.39 -17.12
N TYR A 289 8.79 -2.75 -16.88
CA TYR A 289 9.46 -3.81 -17.64
C TYR A 289 8.71 -5.14 -17.48
N ARG A 290 8.41 -5.56 -16.24
CA ARG A 290 7.64 -6.77 -15.96
C ARG A 290 6.24 -6.72 -16.56
N TYR A 291 5.56 -5.59 -16.44
CA TYR A 291 4.27 -5.36 -17.09
C TYR A 291 4.36 -5.56 -18.62
N SER A 292 5.38 -4.99 -19.26
CA SER A 292 5.57 -5.14 -20.71
C SER A 292 5.80 -6.59 -21.13
N GLU A 293 6.51 -7.38 -20.32
CA GLU A 293 6.71 -8.81 -20.56
C GLU A 293 5.40 -9.59 -20.41
N ILE A 294 4.54 -9.23 -19.45
CA ILE A 294 3.19 -9.80 -19.30
C ILE A 294 2.37 -9.50 -20.56
N MET A 295 2.42 -8.27 -21.08
CA MET A 295 1.62 -7.83 -22.22
C MET A 295 2.10 -8.37 -23.58
N LYS A 296 3.36 -8.82 -23.69
CA LYS A 296 3.90 -9.42 -24.92
C LYS A 296 3.37 -10.83 -25.19
N VAL A 297 3.02 -11.59 -24.15
CA VAL A 297 2.69 -13.02 -24.25
C VAL A 297 1.18 -13.20 -24.19
N ASP A 298 0.50 -13.10 -25.34
CA ASP A 298 -0.93 -13.39 -25.52
C ASP A 298 -1.82 -12.90 -24.35
N PRO A 299 -1.84 -11.57 -24.10
CA PRO A 299 -2.29 -11.01 -22.84
C PRO A 299 -3.76 -11.31 -22.53
N TRP A 300 -4.62 -11.20 -23.53
CA TRP A 300 -6.06 -11.29 -23.38
C TRP A 300 -6.59 -12.73 -23.58
N ASN A 301 -5.70 -13.70 -23.76
CA ASN A 301 -6.13 -15.09 -23.93
C ASN A 301 -6.49 -15.72 -22.58
N PRO A 302 -7.45 -16.67 -22.57
CA PRO A 302 -7.89 -17.35 -21.36
C PRO A 302 -6.72 -18.09 -20.69
N SER A 303 -6.62 -17.99 -19.36
CA SER A 303 -5.66 -18.79 -18.60
C SER A 303 -6.11 -20.26 -18.57
N LEU A 304 -5.22 -21.17 -18.94
CA LEU A 304 -5.47 -22.63 -18.97
C LEU A 304 -5.60 -23.23 -17.56
N SER A 305 -5.39 -22.45 -16.50
CA SER A 305 -5.29 -22.89 -15.10
C SER A 305 -6.62 -23.26 -14.43
N SER A 306 -7.77 -22.94 -15.03
CA SER A 306 -9.09 -23.16 -14.40
C SER A 306 -9.96 -24.16 -15.17
N ALA A 307 -10.37 -25.21 -14.47
CA ALA A 307 -11.19 -26.31 -14.99
C ALA A 307 -12.57 -25.81 -15.49
N GLY A 308 -12.65 -25.53 -16.79
CA GLY A 308 -13.90 -25.51 -17.58
C GLY A 308 -14.70 -24.20 -17.61
N LEU A 309 -14.33 -23.17 -16.85
CA LEU A 309 -14.91 -21.83 -16.92
C LEU A 309 -13.76 -20.83 -16.91
N VAL A 310 -13.49 -20.16 -18.04
CA VAL A 310 -12.47 -19.12 -18.11
C VAL A 310 -12.90 -17.99 -17.18
N LYS A 311 -12.22 -17.87 -16.03
CA LYS A 311 -12.45 -16.76 -15.09
C LYS A 311 -11.43 -15.63 -15.25
N HIS A 312 -10.26 -15.92 -15.80
CA HIS A 312 -9.13 -15.00 -15.87
C HIS A 312 -8.40 -15.13 -17.21
N THR A 313 -7.77 -14.04 -17.66
CA THR A 313 -6.79 -14.09 -18.75
C THR A 313 -5.37 -14.23 -18.21
N ASN A 314 -4.44 -14.64 -19.08
CA ASN A 314 -3.03 -14.72 -18.71
C ASN A 314 -2.48 -13.38 -18.20
N SER A 315 -2.94 -12.26 -18.76
CA SER A 315 -2.51 -10.93 -18.31
C SER A 315 -3.12 -10.55 -16.98
N SER A 316 -4.42 -10.76 -16.75
CA SER A 316 -5.06 -10.35 -15.49
C SER A 316 -4.47 -11.08 -14.28
N GLU A 317 -4.23 -12.38 -14.40
CA GLU A 317 -3.63 -13.20 -13.34
C GLU A 317 -2.22 -12.69 -12.98
N LYS A 318 -1.33 -12.60 -13.98
CA LYS A 318 0.05 -12.14 -13.78
C LYS A 318 0.13 -10.67 -13.35
N LEU A 319 -0.82 -9.84 -13.77
CA LEU A 319 -0.89 -8.44 -13.36
C LEU A 319 -1.21 -8.33 -11.87
N VAL A 320 -2.18 -9.09 -11.37
CA VAL A 320 -2.49 -9.13 -9.93
C VAL A 320 -1.28 -9.60 -9.12
N ASP A 321 -0.59 -10.64 -9.58
CA ASP A 321 0.66 -11.10 -8.94
C ASP A 321 1.75 -10.01 -8.90
N LEU A 322 1.94 -9.30 -10.03
CA LEU A 322 2.89 -8.19 -10.12
C LEU A 322 2.54 -7.08 -9.13
N LEU A 323 1.28 -6.67 -9.07
CA LEU A 323 0.82 -5.62 -8.15
C LEU A 323 1.04 -6.04 -6.68
N ALA A 324 0.75 -7.30 -6.32
CA ALA A 324 1.01 -7.82 -4.98
C ALA A 324 2.51 -7.78 -4.61
N VAL A 325 3.39 -8.11 -5.56
CA VAL A 325 4.85 -8.01 -5.37
C VAL A 325 5.27 -6.56 -5.15
N ILE A 326 4.70 -5.60 -5.88
CA ILE A 326 4.97 -4.17 -5.69
C ILE A 326 4.49 -3.72 -4.30
N THR A 327 3.28 -4.11 -3.90
CA THR A 327 2.72 -3.80 -2.58
C THR A 327 3.61 -4.28 -1.43
N GLU A 328 4.16 -5.48 -1.53
CA GLU A 328 5.07 -6.02 -0.50
C GLU A 328 6.39 -5.23 -0.38
N ARG A 329 6.83 -4.51 -1.42
CA ARG A 329 8.06 -3.69 -1.37
C ARG A 329 7.93 -2.47 -0.48
N TYR A 330 6.77 -1.82 -0.48
CA TYR A 330 6.56 -0.58 0.29
C TYR A 330 5.72 -0.77 1.55
N ARG A 331 5.13 -1.95 1.79
CA ARG A 331 4.27 -2.25 2.95
C ARG A 331 4.87 -1.86 4.31
N SER A 332 6.19 -1.98 4.49
CA SER A 332 6.87 -1.66 5.76
C SER A 332 7.31 -0.20 5.90
N LEU A 333 7.11 0.63 4.86
CA LEU A 333 7.48 2.05 4.88
C LEU A 333 6.43 2.89 5.63
N PRO A 334 6.78 4.11 6.09
CA PRO A 334 5.79 5.05 6.62
C PRO A 334 4.75 5.48 5.56
N PRO A 335 3.52 5.84 5.97
CA PRO A 335 2.40 6.12 5.06
C PRO A 335 2.73 7.13 3.95
N GLN A 336 3.47 8.20 4.24
CA GLN A 336 3.80 9.21 3.23
C GLN A 336 4.61 8.65 2.05
N TYR A 337 5.41 7.61 2.28
CA TYR A 337 6.22 6.97 1.24
C TYR A 337 5.48 5.83 0.57
N GLN A 338 4.63 5.11 1.31
CA GLN A 338 3.72 4.11 0.74
C GLN A 338 2.85 4.73 -0.37
N VAL A 339 2.32 5.92 -0.10
CA VAL A 339 1.51 6.70 -1.05
C VAL A 339 2.28 7.02 -2.33
N ALA A 340 3.53 7.49 -2.22
CA ALA A 340 4.35 7.79 -3.40
C ALA A 340 4.65 6.53 -4.25
N PHE A 341 4.93 5.39 -3.60
CA PHE A 341 5.09 4.10 -4.31
C PHE A 341 3.80 3.65 -4.99
N PHE A 342 2.68 3.78 -4.28
CA PHE A 342 1.36 3.46 -4.82
C PHE A 342 1.06 4.26 -6.09
N GLU A 343 1.23 5.59 -6.06
CA GLU A 343 0.96 6.46 -7.22
C GLU A 343 1.89 6.16 -8.39
N VAL A 344 3.21 6.09 -8.13
CA VAL A 344 4.21 6.06 -9.20
C VAL A 344 4.40 4.67 -9.80
N ALA A 345 4.22 3.60 -9.02
CA ALA A 345 4.41 2.23 -9.50
C ALA A 345 3.07 1.48 -9.68
N GLN A 346 2.20 1.42 -8.67
CA GLN A 346 1.01 0.57 -8.73
C GLN A 346 -0.10 1.17 -9.60
N LEU A 347 -0.46 2.43 -9.36
CA LEU A 347 -1.53 3.14 -10.07
C LEU A 347 -1.17 3.42 -11.53
N SER A 348 0.11 3.67 -11.81
CA SER A 348 0.62 3.88 -13.18
C SER A 348 0.47 2.62 -14.04
N ILE A 349 0.74 1.43 -13.49
CA ILE A 349 0.53 0.15 -14.18
C ILE A 349 -0.96 -0.10 -14.42
N LEU A 350 -1.82 0.12 -13.42
CA LEU A 350 -3.27 -0.01 -13.57
C LEU A 350 -3.81 0.94 -14.66
N SER A 351 -3.26 2.15 -14.74
CA SER A 351 -3.61 3.15 -15.77
C SER A 351 -3.12 2.73 -17.16
N GLN A 352 -1.93 2.13 -17.25
CA GLN A 352 -1.42 1.58 -18.51
C GLN A 352 -2.26 0.41 -18.99
N TYR A 353 -2.67 -0.51 -18.10
CA TYR A 353 -3.54 -1.64 -18.44
C TYR A 353 -4.90 -1.20 -18.99
N LEU A 354 -5.49 -0.16 -18.40
CA LEU A 354 -6.69 0.48 -18.93
C LEU A 354 -6.49 1.06 -20.33
N THR A 355 -5.34 1.69 -20.55
CA THR A 355 -5.00 2.29 -21.86
C THR A 355 -4.90 1.21 -22.92
N ASP A 356 -4.24 0.09 -22.62
CA ASP A 356 -4.11 -1.04 -23.53
C ASP A 356 -5.48 -1.70 -23.80
N ALA A 357 -6.35 -1.80 -22.78
CA ALA A 357 -7.73 -2.25 -22.95
C ALA A 357 -8.55 -1.33 -23.89
N LYS A 358 -8.44 -0.02 -23.72
CA LYS A 358 -9.08 0.99 -24.59
C LYS A 358 -8.59 0.88 -26.04
N VAL A 359 -7.30 0.62 -26.25
CA VAL A 359 -6.74 0.39 -27.59
C VAL A 359 -7.38 -0.83 -28.27
N VAL A 360 -7.57 -1.93 -27.54
CA VAL A 360 -8.25 -3.11 -28.09
C VAL A 360 -9.70 -2.80 -28.49
N LEU A 361 -10.44 -2.07 -27.65
CA LEU A 361 -11.81 -1.65 -27.97
C LEU A 361 -11.86 -0.74 -29.20
N ASN A 362 -10.99 0.28 -29.26
CA ASN A 362 -10.93 1.21 -30.40
C ASN A 362 -10.58 0.50 -31.71
N ASN A 363 -9.66 -0.47 -31.67
CA ASN A 363 -9.30 -1.29 -32.82
C ASN A 363 -10.48 -2.13 -33.31
N HIS A 364 -11.28 -2.68 -32.39
CA HIS A 364 -12.49 -3.41 -32.73
C HIS A 364 -13.53 -2.52 -33.44
N GLN A 365 -13.76 -1.31 -32.93
CA GLN A 365 -14.70 -0.35 -33.53
C GLN A 365 -14.22 0.22 -34.88
N SER A 366 -12.91 0.40 -35.05
CA SER A 366 -12.31 0.99 -36.27
C SER A 366 -12.15 -0.02 -37.42
N THR A 367 -12.29 -1.32 -37.16
CA THR A 367 -12.13 -2.35 -38.17
C THR A 367 -13.39 -2.44 -39.04
N PHE A 368 -13.37 -1.68 -40.15
CA PHE A 368 -14.29 -1.85 -41.27
C PHE A 368 -13.93 -3.14 -42.02
N ASP A 369 -14.89 -4.06 -42.19
CA ASP A 369 -14.70 -5.35 -42.87
C ASP A 369 -15.45 -5.29 -44.22
N PRO A 370 -14.82 -4.89 -45.35
CA PRO A 370 -15.57 -4.59 -46.57
C PRO A 370 -16.02 -5.82 -47.37
N ASN A 371 -15.51 -7.03 -47.09
CA ASN A 371 -15.73 -8.21 -47.93
C ASN A 371 -15.28 -9.52 -47.25
N THR A 372 -16.14 -10.53 -47.11
CA THR A 372 -15.95 -11.91 -47.64
C THR A 372 -17.08 -12.85 -47.17
N LYS A 373 -17.79 -13.47 -48.12
CA LYS A 373 -19.00 -14.28 -47.88
C LYS A 373 -18.79 -15.61 -47.14
N GLU A 374 -17.54 -16.04 -46.92
CA GLU A 374 -17.21 -17.31 -46.28
C GLU A 374 -16.37 -17.07 -45.01
N GLY A 375 -16.87 -17.56 -43.86
CA GLY A 375 -16.19 -17.44 -42.57
C GLY A 375 -16.29 -16.08 -41.88
N ALA A 376 -17.03 -15.10 -42.44
CA ALA A 376 -17.25 -13.78 -41.83
C ALA A 376 -17.81 -13.88 -40.40
N PHE A 377 -18.85 -14.70 -40.20
CA PHE A 377 -19.45 -14.91 -38.89
C PHE A 377 -18.45 -15.44 -37.86
N LYS A 378 -17.60 -16.40 -38.25
CA LYS A 378 -16.54 -16.94 -37.38
C LYS A 378 -15.51 -15.88 -37.01
N ARG A 379 -15.03 -15.08 -37.97
CA ARG A 379 -14.07 -13.99 -37.69
C ARG A 379 -14.69 -12.94 -36.77
N LYS A 380 -15.98 -12.63 -36.94
CA LYS A 380 -16.71 -11.73 -36.06
C LYS A 380 -16.81 -12.29 -34.64
N LEU A 381 -17.13 -13.58 -34.48
CA LEU A 381 -17.10 -14.25 -33.18
C LEU A 381 -15.70 -14.17 -32.55
N ASP A 382 -14.63 -14.45 -33.29
CA ASP A 382 -13.26 -14.38 -32.78
C ASP A 382 -12.90 -12.95 -32.32
N ARG A 383 -13.34 -11.92 -33.05
CA ARG A 383 -13.16 -10.50 -32.68
C ARG A 383 -13.93 -10.15 -31.40
N LEU A 384 -15.21 -10.50 -31.32
CA LEU A 384 -16.04 -10.27 -30.13
C LEU A 384 -15.48 -11.00 -28.91
N THR A 385 -14.99 -12.23 -29.10
CA THR A 385 -14.35 -13.03 -28.05
C THR A 385 -13.18 -12.27 -27.43
N LYS A 386 -12.31 -11.65 -28.24
CA LYS A 386 -11.18 -10.86 -27.74
C LYS A 386 -11.61 -9.69 -26.87
N VAL A 387 -12.59 -8.90 -27.31
CA VAL A 387 -13.09 -7.74 -26.55
C VAL A 387 -13.79 -8.18 -25.26
N LEU A 388 -14.52 -9.29 -25.29
CA LEU A 388 -15.13 -9.89 -24.10
C LEU A 388 -14.07 -10.37 -23.09
N TYR A 389 -12.95 -10.95 -23.55
CA TYR A 389 -11.85 -11.27 -22.65
C TYR A 389 -11.21 -10.03 -22.01
N VAL A 390 -11.13 -8.90 -22.71
CA VAL A 390 -10.68 -7.63 -22.12
C VAL A 390 -11.62 -7.22 -20.98
N ALA A 391 -12.93 -7.21 -21.21
CA ALA A 391 -13.90 -6.88 -20.16
C ALA A 391 -13.80 -7.82 -18.95
N GLY A 392 -13.67 -9.13 -19.18
CA GLY A 392 -13.44 -10.10 -18.12
C GLY A 392 -12.15 -9.84 -17.35
N SER A 393 -11.08 -9.44 -18.03
CA SER A 393 -9.80 -9.13 -17.40
C SER A 393 -9.87 -7.89 -16.51
N LEU A 394 -10.56 -6.84 -16.97
CA LEU A 394 -10.78 -5.62 -16.18
C LEU A 394 -11.59 -5.93 -14.91
N GLU A 395 -12.64 -6.73 -15.01
CA GLU A 395 -13.46 -7.13 -13.85
C GLU A 395 -12.62 -7.90 -12.82
N VAL A 396 -11.75 -8.81 -13.25
CA VAL A 396 -10.86 -9.56 -12.35
C VAL A 396 -9.94 -8.63 -11.56
N VAL A 397 -9.37 -7.64 -12.23
CA VAL A 397 -8.50 -6.66 -11.57
C VAL A 397 -9.30 -5.78 -10.62
N THR A 398 -10.52 -5.37 -11.01
CA THR A 398 -11.44 -4.63 -10.13
C THR A 398 -11.86 -5.43 -8.91
N ASP A 399 -12.12 -6.73 -9.04
CA ASP A 399 -12.43 -7.60 -7.89
C ASP A 399 -11.23 -7.67 -6.93
N ALA A 400 -10.01 -7.80 -7.46
CA ALA A 400 -8.79 -7.82 -6.66
C ALA A 400 -8.51 -6.48 -5.94
N THR A 401 -8.71 -5.35 -6.62
CA THR A 401 -8.52 -4.03 -5.98
C THR A 401 -9.58 -3.72 -4.94
N ASN A 402 -10.82 -4.20 -5.13
CA ASN A 402 -11.85 -4.11 -4.12
C ASN A 402 -11.47 -4.93 -2.87
N GLU A 403 -10.97 -6.15 -3.02
CA GLU A 403 -10.49 -6.96 -1.88
C GLU A 403 -9.33 -6.25 -1.15
N TRP A 404 -8.37 -5.68 -1.90
CA TRP A 404 -7.25 -4.96 -1.30
C TRP A 404 -7.64 -3.65 -0.64
N SER A 405 -8.74 -3.01 -1.06
CA SER A 405 -9.22 -1.79 -0.42
C SER A 405 -9.58 -1.98 1.06
N GLU A 406 -9.83 -3.23 1.48
CA GLU A 406 -10.13 -3.60 2.87
C GLU A 406 -8.86 -3.93 3.70
N ASP A 407 -7.67 -4.04 3.08
CA ASP A 407 -6.40 -4.26 3.79
C ASP A 407 -5.99 -2.98 4.55
N ILE A 408 -5.53 -3.16 5.79
CA ILE A 408 -5.06 -2.11 6.72
C ILE A 408 -4.11 -1.14 6.03
N LEU A 409 -3.21 -1.65 5.18
CA LEU A 409 -2.26 -0.84 4.42
C LEU A 409 -2.97 0.24 3.58
N PHE A 410 -3.98 -0.13 2.80
CA PHE A 410 -4.67 0.80 1.91
C PHE A 410 -5.66 1.70 2.66
N LEU A 411 -6.24 1.20 3.76
CA LEU A 411 -7.05 2.02 4.67
C LEU A 411 -6.23 3.12 5.36
N ASP A 412 -5.00 2.82 5.79
CA ASP A 412 -4.12 3.82 6.40
C ASP A 412 -3.62 4.85 5.38
N MET A 413 -3.32 4.42 4.14
CA MET A 413 -3.06 5.35 3.05
C MET A 413 -4.28 6.25 2.75
N LEU A 414 -5.49 5.70 2.78
CA LEU A 414 -6.71 6.49 2.57
C LEU A 414 -6.90 7.57 3.64
N LYS A 415 -6.68 7.25 4.91
CA LYS A 415 -6.70 8.23 6.02
C LYS A 415 -5.66 9.32 5.83
N PHE A 416 -4.49 8.97 5.28
CA PHE A 416 -3.44 9.94 4.99
C PHE A 416 -3.87 10.92 3.89
N TYR A 417 -4.52 10.45 2.82
CA TYR A 417 -5.08 11.32 1.78
C TYR A 417 -6.28 12.15 2.26
N ASN A 418 -7.14 11.57 3.08
CA ASN A 418 -8.36 12.18 3.57
C ASN A 418 -8.39 12.14 5.11
N PRO A 419 -7.77 13.11 5.81
CA PRO A 419 -7.72 13.12 7.27
C PRO A 419 -9.09 13.22 7.95
N SER A 420 -10.10 13.71 7.22
CA SER A 420 -11.51 13.79 7.66
C SER A 420 -12.33 12.54 7.30
N PHE A 421 -11.69 11.46 6.84
CA PHE A 421 -12.35 10.21 6.52
C PHE A 421 -12.99 9.59 7.77
N ASN A 422 -14.32 9.48 7.74
CA ASN A 422 -15.10 8.67 8.67
C ASN A 422 -15.59 7.45 7.88
N SER A 423 -15.46 6.25 8.45
CA SER A 423 -15.92 4.98 7.83
C SER A 423 -17.41 4.97 7.45
N ASP A 424 -18.19 5.94 7.95
CA ASP A 424 -19.62 6.11 7.71
C ASP A 424 -19.95 7.02 6.50
N SER A 425 -18.95 7.53 5.77
CA SER A 425 -19.14 8.38 4.58
C SER A 425 -19.15 7.58 3.26
N ASP A 426 -19.57 8.23 2.16
CA ASP A 426 -19.92 7.65 0.85
C ASP A 426 -19.02 6.46 0.44
N PRO A 427 -19.58 5.25 0.17
CA PRO A 427 -18.82 4.07 -0.22
C PRO A 427 -17.83 4.27 -1.37
N LEU A 428 -18.11 5.23 -2.26
CA LEU A 428 -17.24 5.60 -3.39
C LEU A 428 -15.97 6.37 -2.98
N LEU A 429 -15.89 6.89 -1.76
CA LEU A 429 -14.71 7.54 -1.18
C LEU A 429 -13.91 6.62 -0.26
N ASN A 430 -14.31 5.35 -0.14
CA ASN A 430 -13.75 4.40 0.82
C ASN A 430 -12.56 3.58 0.27
N SER A 431 -12.10 3.85 -0.95
CA SER A 431 -10.98 3.12 -1.58
C SER A 431 -10.01 4.07 -2.27
N VAL A 432 -8.71 3.83 -2.08
CA VAL A 432 -7.64 4.51 -2.84
C VAL A 432 -7.64 4.13 -4.33
N PHE A 433 -8.33 3.05 -4.70
CA PHE A 433 -8.49 2.58 -6.08
C PHE A 433 -9.77 3.11 -6.76
N ALA A 434 -10.67 3.79 -6.03
CA ALA A 434 -12.00 4.15 -6.53
C ALA A 434 -11.98 4.91 -7.87
N GLY A 435 -10.97 5.79 -8.07
CA GLY A 435 -10.80 6.53 -9.31
C GLY A 435 -10.56 5.62 -10.53
N ILE A 436 -9.68 4.63 -10.39
CA ILE A 436 -9.33 3.72 -11.49
C ILE A 436 -10.41 2.65 -11.70
N GLU A 437 -11.03 2.16 -10.62
CA GLU A 437 -12.15 1.20 -10.67
C GLU A 437 -13.36 1.76 -11.43
N LYS A 438 -13.65 3.06 -11.23
CA LYS A 438 -14.69 3.76 -11.98
C LYS A 438 -14.39 3.82 -13.47
N GLU A 439 -13.14 4.07 -13.84
CA GLU A 439 -12.74 4.09 -15.25
C GLU A 439 -12.76 2.71 -15.90
N TYR A 440 -12.41 1.65 -15.15
CA TYR A 440 -12.54 0.26 -15.60
C TYR A 440 -14.00 -0.08 -15.86
N SER A 441 -14.89 0.26 -14.91
CA SER A 441 -16.34 0.04 -15.03
C SER A 441 -16.91 0.72 -16.27
N LYS A 442 -16.53 1.97 -16.56
CA LYS A 442 -16.96 2.68 -17.78
C LYS A 442 -16.54 1.96 -19.07
N VAL A 443 -15.31 1.44 -19.14
CA VAL A 443 -14.83 0.72 -20.33
C VAL A 443 -15.55 -0.61 -20.48
N ILE A 444 -15.85 -1.31 -19.37
CA ILE A 444 -16.66 -2.53 -19.38
C ILE A 444 -18.06 -2.22 -19.95
N GLU A 445 -18.73 -1.18 -19.46
CA GLU A 445 -20.05 -0.76 -19.97
C GLU A 445 -20.01 -0.40 -21.46
N GLN A 446 -18.95 0.28 -21.92
CA GLN A 446 -18.74 0.58 -23.34
C GLN A 446 -18.57 -0.69 -24.18
N ILE A 447 -17.78 -1.66 -23.70
CA ILE A 447 -17.62 -2.96 -24.34
C ILE A 447 -18.98 -3.67 -24.43
N GLU A 448 -19.77 -3.69 -23.36
CA GLU A 448 -21.09 -4.31 -23.36
C GLU A 448 -22.02 -3.68 -24.41
N SER A 449 -22.05 -2.34 -24.51
CA SER A 449 -22.86 -1.64 -25.50
C SER A 449 -22.43 -1.97 -26.93
N VAL A 450 -21.13 -1.89 -27.22
CA VAL A 450 -20.58 -2.15 -28.56
C VAL A 450 -20.82 -3.59 -28.99
N VAL A 451 -20.59 -4.55 -28.09
CA VAL A 451 -20.83 -5.98 -28.38
C VAL A 451 -22.31 -6.24 -28.62
N ALA A 452 -23.21 -5.65 -27.82
CA ALA A 452 -24.64 -5.80 -28.01
C ALA A 452 -25.10 -5.24 -29.37
N GLU A 453 -24.62 -4.06 -29.75
CA GLU A 453 -24.93 -3.43 -31.04
C GLU A 453 -24.41 -4.25 -32.22
N ASP A 454 -23.17 -4.75 -32.16
CA ASP A 454 -22.58 -5.57 -33.22
C ASP A 454 -23.30 -6.91 -33.40
N CYS A 455 -23.71 -7.54 -32.28
CA CYS A 455 -24.50 -8.77 -32.29
C CYS A 455 -25.89 -8.50 -32.88
N LEU A 456 -26.54 -7.39 -32.48
CA LEU A 456 -27.83 -7.00 -33.02
C LEU A 456 -27.74 -6.75 -34.53
N GLN A 457 -26.72 -6.04 -34.99
CA GLN A 457 -26.53 -5.76 -36.40
C GLN A 457 -26.42 -7.06 -37.20
N GLU A 458 -25.63 -8.03 -36.74
CA GLU A 458 -25.49 -9.33 -37.40
C GLU A 458 -26.82 -10.10 -37.47
N ILE A 459 -27.55 -10.12 -36.35
CA ILE A 459 -28.86 -10.78 -36.27
C ILE A 459 -29.82 -10.10 -37.26
N VAL A 460 -29.88 -8.78 -37.29
CA VAL A 460 -30.76 -8.02 -38.18
C VAL A 460 -30.39 -8.21 -39.65
N GLU A 461 -29.10 -8.24 -39.99
CA GLU A 461 -28.65 -8.51 -41.37
C GLU A 461 -29.04 -9.92 -41.82
N SER A 462 -28.97 -10.91 -40.92
CA SER A 462 -29.44 -12.28 -41.20
C SER A 462 -30.97 -12.42 -41.31
N MET A 463 -31.75 -11.41 -40.91
CA MET A 463 -33.21 -11.41 -40.97
C MET A 463 -33.79 -10.84 -42.28
N TRP A 464 -32.97 -10.54 -43.29
CA TRP A 464 -33.43 -9.88 -44.52
C TRP A 464 -34.55 -10.66 -45.27
N GLN A 465 -34.51 -12.00 -45.25
CA GLN A 465 -35.56 -12.85 -45.85
C GLN A 465 -36.85 -12.79 -45.03
N TYR A 466 -36.71 -12.82 -43.70
CA TYR A 466 -37.82 -12.72 -42.77
C TYR A 466 -38.53 -11.35 -42.85
N ASP A 467 -37.76 -10.27 -43.05
CA ASP A 467 -38.29 -8.92 -43.25
C ASP A 467 -39.15 -8.80 -44.53
N SER A 468 -38.96 -9.69 -45.50
CA SER A 468 -39.70 -9.74 -46.77
C SER A 468 -40.98 -10.61 -46.71
N LYS A 469 -41.27 -11.23 -45.55
CA LYS A 469 -42.41 -12.14 -45.36
C LYS A 469 -43.76 -11.41 -45.41
N LYS A 470 -44.76 -12.05 -46.02
CA LYS A 470 -46.13 -11.53 -46.09
C LYS A 470 -46.97 -12.03 -44.92
N TRP A 471 -47.22 -11.14 -43.95
CA TRP A 471 -47.95 -11.43 -42.70
C TRP A 471 -49.48 -11.53 -42.83
N ASN A 472 -50.03 -11.14 -43.98
CA ASN A 472 -51.47 -11.12 -44.27
C ASN A 472 -51.96 -12.28 -45.15
N ALA A 473 -51.07 -13.19 -45.56
CA ALA A 473 -51.41 -14.30 -46.44
C ALA A 473 -52.04 -15.47 -45.66
N SER A 474 -53.06 -16.11 -46.23
CA SER A 474 -53.74 -17.29 -45.69
C SER A 474 -52.94 -18.59 -45.84
N TYR A 475 -51.73 -18.53 -46.38
CA TYR A 475 -50.81 -19.66 -46.52
C TYR A 475 -49.74 -19.53 -45.46
N ILE A 476 -50.03 -20.04 -44.26
CA ILE A 476 -49.01 -20.34 -43.26
C ILE A 476 -48.98 -21.86 -43.14
N GLU A 477 -47.77 -22.42 -43.15
CA GLU A 477 -47.53 -23.85 -43.05
C GLU A 477 -48.32 -24.43 -41.86
N GLU A 478 -49.14 -25.45 -42.11
CA GLU A 478 -49.78 -26.23 -41.04
C GLU A 478 -48.68 -26.98 -40.27
N GLY A 479 -48.21 -26.39 -39.18
CA GLY A 479 -47.18 -26.97 -38.33
C GLY A 479 -46.81 -26.06 -37.17
N ASP A 480 -46.33 -26.65 -36.07
CA ASP A 480 -45.86 -25.94 -34.88
C ASP A 480 -44.40 -25.45 -35.05
N ALA A 481 -43.94 -25.30 -36.29
CA ALA A 481 -42.56 -24.99 -36.62
C ALA A 481 -42.29 -23.48 -36.65
N VAL A 482 -41.06 -23.11 -36.32
CA VAL A 482 -40.56 -21.73 -36.42
C VAL A 482 -40.34 -21.37 -37.89
N SER A 483 -40.54 -20.09 -38.24
CA SER A 483 -40.33 -19.58 -39.60
C SER A 483 -38.94 -19.98 -40.15
N VAL A 484 -38.90 -20.67 -41.29
CA VAL A 484 -37.65 -21.14 -41.92
C VAL A 484 -36.70 -19.98 -42.21
N GLU A 485 -37.24 -18.82 -42.57
CA GLU A 485 -36.49 -17.58 -42.85
C GLU A 485 -35.76 -17.01 -41.62
N LEU A 486 -36.06 -17.50 -40.42
CA LEU A 486 -35.48 -17.07 -39.15
C LEU A 486 -34.36 -18.00 -38.65
N THR A 487 -34.16 -19.14 -39.31
CA THR A 487 -33.22 -20.19 -38.87
C THR A 487 -31.79 -19.65 -38.70
N GLU A 488 -31.32 -18.82 -39.64
CA GLU A 488 -29.99 -18.22 -39.60
C GLU A 488 -29.83 -17.27 -38.39
N ALA A 489 -30.78 -16.35 -38.20
CA ALA A 489 -30.80 -15.39 -37.09
C ALA A 489 -30.86 -16.08 -35.71
N LEU A 490 -31.63 -17.16 -35.59
CA LEU A 490 -31.69 -17.97 -34.36
C LEU A 490 -30.38 -18.70 -34.11
N SER A 491 -29.71 -19.20 -35.17
CA SER A 491 -28.39 -19.83 -35.05
C SER A 491 -27.33 -18.84 -34.57
N HIS A 492 -27.33 -17.62 -35.12
CA HIS A 492 -26.42 -16.54 -34.71
C HIS A 492 -26.67 -16.14 -33.27
N THR A 493 -27.94 -15.96 -32.89
CA THR A 493 -28.32 -15.63 -31.50
C THR A 493 -27.84 -16.71 -30.53
N LYS A 494 -28.08 -17.99 -30.84
CA LYS A 494 -27.61 -19.10 -30.00
C LYS A 494 -26.08 -19.09 -29.85
N ALA A 495 -25.34 -18.86 -30.93
CA ALA A 495 -23.88 -18.78 -30.91
C ALA A 495 -23.39 -17.61 -30.03
N PHE A 496 -23.98 -16.42 -30.14
CA PHE A 496 -23.63 -15.28 -29.30
C PHE A 496 -23.92 -15.52 -27.82
N ILE A 497 -25.09 -16.10 -27.48
CA ILE A 497 -25.43 -16.40 -26.09
C ILE A 497 -24.49 -17.45 -25.50
N SER A 498 -24.13 -18.48 -26.28
CA SER A 498 -23.14 -19.47 -25.89
C SER A 498 -21.78 -18.82 -25.64
N LEU A 499 -21.33 -17.93 -26.54
CA LEU A 499 -20.07 -17.22 -26.41
C LEU A 499 -20.03 -16.36 -25.13
N ILE A 500 -21.06 -15.52 -24.93
CA ILE A 500 -21.17 -14.64 -23.76
C ILE A 500 -21.13 -15.45 -22.45
N SER A 501 -21.83 -16.59 -22.42
CA SER A 501 -21.91 -17.44 -21.23
C SER A 501 -20.60 -18.20 -20.93
N GLN A 502 -19.78 -18.45 -21.95
CA GLN A 502 -18.50 -19.17 -21.80
C GLN A 502 -17.34 -18.24 -21.44
N VAL A 503 -17.37 -16.99 -21.92
CA VAL A 503 -16.25 -16.06 -21.84
C VAL A 503 -16.34 -15.14 -20.62
N LEU A 504 -17.54 -14.67 -20.25
CA LEU A 504 -17.69 -13.65 -19.21
C LEU A 504 -18.04 -14.22 -17.83
N PRO A 505 -17.61 -13.55 -16.74
CA PRO A 505 -18.13 -13.78 -15.40
C PRO A 505 -19.65 -13.60 -15.32
N ARG A 506 -20.30 -14.31 -14.37
CA ARG A 506 -21.77 -14.32 -14.22
C ARG A 506 -22.41 -12.94 -14.08
N LYS A 507 -21.68 -11.97 -13.51
CA LYS A 507 -22.16 -10.59 -13.29
C LYS A 507 -22.32 -9.86 -14.62
N LEU A 508 -21.26 -9.79 -15.43
CA LEU A 508 -21.26 -9.16 -16.76
C LEU A 508 -22.17 -9.91 -17.75
N CYS A 509 -22.16 -11.25 -17.70
CA CYS A 509 -23.00 -12.08 -18.56
C CYS A 509 -24.49 -11.70 -18.50
N LYS A 510 -25.01 -11.39 -17.31
CA LYS A 510 -26.42 -11.00 -17.13
C LYS A 510 -26.73 -9.63 -17.72
N GLY A 511 -25.84 -8.66 -17.53
CA GLY A 511 -25.98 -7.30 -18.05
C GLY A 511 -26.09 -7.30 -19.57
N LEU A 512 -25.09 -7.91 -20.22
CA LEU A 512 -25.01 -8.01 -21.67
C LEU A 512 -26.16 -8.82 -22.30
N GLN A 513 -26.49 -9.99 -21.75
CA GLN A 513 -27.61 -10.79 -22.27
C GLN A 513 -28.95 -10.05 -22.14
N ARG A 514 -29.16 -9.30 -21.07
CA ARG A 514 -30.36 -8.47 -20.90
C ARG A 514 -30.42 -7.34 -21.92
N ALA A 515 -29.29 -6.65 -22.15
CA ALA A 515 -29.19 -5.59 -23.15
C ALA A 515 -29.48 -6.12 -24.55
N LEU A 516 -28.86 -7.24 -24.94
CA LEU A 516 -29.08 -7.90 -26.23
C LEU A 516 -30.55 -8.34 -26.40
N LEU A 517 -31.14 -9.00 -25.39
CA LEU A 517 -32.56 -9.39 -25.45
C LEU A 517 -33.47 -8.18 -25.61
N ALA A 518 -33.23 -7.10 -24.86
CA ALA A 518 -34.03 -5.88 -24.96
C ALA A 518 -33.96 -5.28 -26.38
N GLN A 519 -32.77 -5.22 -26.97
CA GLN A 519 -32.57 -4.71 -28.32
C GLN A 519 -33.23 -5.59 -29.39
N ILE A 520 -33.13 -6.92 -29.29
CA ILE A 520 -33.81 -7.86 -30.21
C ILE A 520 -35.33 -7.66 -30.13
N MET A 521 -35.89 -7.59 -28.91
CA MET A 521 -37.34 -7.38 -28.73
C MET A 521 -37.81 -6.05 -29.32
N ASP A 522 -37.06 -4.96 -29.10
CA ASP A 522 -37.42 -3.64 -29.65
C ASP A 522 -37.32 -3.61 -31.18
N ARG A 523 -36.33 -4.30 -31.78
CA ARG A 523 -36.25 -4.46 -33.25
C ARG A 523 -37.42 -5.26 -33.83
N LEU A 524 -37.83 -6.33 -33.17
CA LEU A 524 -39.01 -7.12 -33.57
C LEU A 524 -40.32 -6.33 -33.40
N LEU A 525 -40.41 -5.39 -32.45
CA LEU A 525 -41.57 -4.49 -32.34
C LEU A 525 -41.58 -3.41 -33.42
N THR A 526 -40.43 -2.84 -33.74
CA THR A 526 -40.34 -1.68 -34.65
C THR A 526 -40.39 -2.07 -36.13
N ARG A 527 -39.90 -3.26 -36.52
CA ARG A 527 -39.85 -3.66 -37.93
C ARG A 527 -41.11 -4.40 -38.39
N PRO A 528 -41.43 -5.64 -37.93
CA PRO A 528 -42.59 -6.35 -38.44
C PRO A 528 -43.92 -5.78 -37.90
N VAL A 529 -44.03 -5.53 -36.59
CA VAL A 529 -45.31 -5.18 -35.95
C VAL A 529 -45.85 -3.81 -36.39
N SER A 530 -44.96 -2.84 -36.57
CA SER A 530 -45.35 -1.46 -36.89
C SER A 530 -45.53 -1.21 -38.40
N LYS A 531 -45.05 -2.11 -39.27
CA LYS A 531 -45.06 -1.91 -40.74
C LYS A 531 -46.06 -2.78 -41.50
N TYR A 532 -46.43 -3.95 -40.95
CA TYR A 532 -47.26 -4.92 -41.66
C TYR A 532 -48.63 -5.11 -41.02
N THR A 533 -49.60 -5.51 -41.84
CA THR A 533 -50.90 -5.98 -41.38
C THR A 533 -50.85 -7.49 -41.16
N PHE A 534 -51.42 -7.94 -40.05
CA PHE A 534 -51.36 -9.34 -39.62
C PHE A 534 -52.70 -10.04 -39.83
N SER A 535 -52.66 -11.28 -40.32
CA SER A 535 -53.77 -12.23 -40.13
C SER A 535 -53.67 -12.86 -38.72
N LEU A 536 -54.74 -13.48 -38.22
CA LEU A 536 -54.71 -14.20 -36.95
C LEU A 536 -53.62 -15.28 -36.92
N GLN A 537 -53.49 -16.03 -38.02
CA GLN A 537 -52.44 -17.04 -38.16
C GLN A 537 -51.04 -16.40 -38.23
N GLY A 538 -50.90 -15.23 -38.86
CA GLY A 538 -49.65 -14.47 -38.89
C GLY A 538 -49.23 -13.95 -37.52
N ALA A 539 -50.18 -13.50 -36.70
CA ALA A 539 -49.94 -13.10 -35.32
C ALA A 539 -49.47 -14.29 -34.45
N LEU A 540 -50.11 -15.45 -34.59
CA LEU A 540 -49.70 -16.68 -33.90
C LEU A 540 -48.30 -17.15 -34.36
N GLN A 541 -47.96 -17.02 -35.65
CA GLN A 541 -46.62 -17.35 -36.13
C GLN A 541 -45.56 -16.40 -35.55
N LEU A 542 -45.85 -15.09 -35.48
CA LEU A 542 -44.95 -14.13 -34.85
C LEU A 542 -44.74 -14.44 -33.36
N GLU A 543 -45.78 -14.85 -32.63
CA GLU A 543 -45.68 -15.26 -31.23
C GLU A 543 -44.74 -16.45 -31.04
N ARG A 544 -44.80 -17.44 -31.93
CA ARG A 544 -43.87 -18.58 -31.94
C ARG A 544 -42.44 -18.16 -32.23
N ASP A 545 -42.25 -17.34 -33.26
CA ASP A 545 -40.93 -16.85 -33.68
C ASP A 545 -40.24 -16.03 -32.58
N VAL A 546 -41.01 -15.20 -31.86
CA VAL A 546 -40.53 -14.44 -30.69
C VAL A 546 -40.21 -15.36 -29.52
N SER A 547 -41.04 -16.37 -29.29
CA SER A 547 -40.81 -17.38 -28.24
C SER A 547 -39.53 -18.17 -28.50
N ALA A 548 -39.19 -18.44 -29.76
CA ALA A 548 -37.94 -19.09 -30.14
C ALA A 548 -36.71 -18.27 -29.72
N PHE A 549 -36.69 -16.95 -29.97
CA PHE A 549 -35.60 -16.09 -29.47
C PHE A 549 -35.52 -16.08 -27.94
N ILE A 550 -36.66 -15.92 -27.27
CA ILE A 550 -36.71 -15.86 -25.80
C ILE A 550 -36.18 -17.17 -25.17
N SER A 551 -36.41 -18.32 -25.82
CA SER A 551 -35.99 -19.63 -25.32
C SER A 551 -34.48 -19.79 -25.14
N TYR A 552 -33.67 -19.02 -25.87
CA TYR A 552 -32.21 -19.05 -25.73
C TYR A 552 -31.70 -18.32 -24.50
N PHE A 553 -32.53 -17.50 -23.86
CA PHE A 553 -32.13 -16.70 -22.70
C PHE A 553 -32.54 -17.37 -21.38
N PRO A 554 -31.75 -17.25 -20.31
CA PRO A 554 -32.13 -17.74 -18.99
C PRO A 554 -33.45 -17.12 -18.50
N PRO A 555 -34.35 -17.89 -17.83
CA PRO A 555 -35.65 -17.37 -17.36
C PRO A 555 -35.57 -16.15 -16.45
N SER A 556 -34.49 -16.01 -15.68
CA SER A 556 -34.23 -14.85 -14.82
C SER A 556 -34.07 -13.56 -15.62
N ILE A 557 -33.36 -13.62 -16.76
CA ILE A 557 -33.12 -12.46 -17.64
C ILE A 557 -34.42 -12.07 -18.35
N VAL A 558 -35.15 -13.06 -18.86
CA VAL A 558 -36.43 -12.84 -19.54
C VAL A 558 -37.42 -12.10 -18.63
N ARG A 559 -37.53 -12.49 -17.35
CA ARG A 559 -38.43 -11.82 -16.38
C ARG A 559 -38.03 -10.38 -16.07
N GLN A 560 -36.73 -10.08 -16.06
CA GLN A 560 -36.17 -8.77 -15.73
C GLN A 560 -36.12 -7.81 -16.93
N THR A 561 -36.42 -8.29 -18.14
CA THR A 561 -36.35 -7.49 -19.36
C THR A 561 -37.70 -6.85 -19.66
N ALA A 562 -37.82 -5.53 -19.45
CA ALA A 562 -39.08 -4.80 -19.67
C ALA A 562 -39.60 -4.89 -21.11
N ALA A 563 -38.71 -4.90 -22.10
CA ALA A 563 -39.08 -5.02 -23.51
C ALA A 563 -39.82 -6.33 -23.83
N VAL A 564 -39.54 -7.43 -23.11
CA VAL A 564 -40.26 -8.70 -23.26
C VAL A 564 -41.71 -8.57 -22.80
N LYS A 565 -41.98 -7.83 -21.71
CA LYS A 565 -43.36 -7.58 -21.23
C LYS A 565 -44.14 -6.82 -22.29
N LYS A 566 -43.57 -5.71 -22.78
CA LYS A 566 -44.15 -4.90 -23.86
C LYS A 566 -44.42 -5.75 -25.12
N MET A 567 -43.50 -6.64 -25.49
CA MET A 567 -43.69 -7.54 -26.64
C MET A 567 -44.84 -8.53 -26.41
N ARG A 568 -44.94 -9.14 -25.23
CA ARG A 568 -46.05 -10.04 -24.88
C ARG A 568 -47.40 -9.33 -24.90
N ASP A 569 -47.49 -8.12 -24.34
CA ASP A 569 -48.73 -7.35 -24.34
C ASP A 569 -49.15 -6.99 -25.78
N THR A 570 -48.19 -6.65 -26.63
CA THR A 570 -48.42 -6.35 -28.05
C THR A 570 -48.89 -7.59 -28.82
N LEU A 571 -48.24 -8.74 -28.61
CA LEU A 571 -48.66 -10.01 -29.23
C LEU A 571 -50.05 -10.44 -28.76
N HIS A 572 -50.38 -10.24 -27.48
CA HIS A 572 -51.70 -10.53 -26.96
C HIS A 572 -52.77 -9.73 -27.68
N ILE A 573 -52.55 -8.42 -27.90
CA ILE A 573 -53.48 -7.55 -28.64
C ILE A 573 -53.65 -8.03 -30.09
N LEU A 574 -52.57 -8.46 -30.76
CA LEU A 574 -52.61 -8.92 -32.16
C LEU A 574 -53.38 -10.23 -32.36
N VAL A 575 -53.54 -11.04 -31.31
CA VAL A 575 -54.25 -12.34 -31.35
C VAL A 575 -55.73 -12.21 -30.96
N LEU A 576 -56.16 -11.08 -30.41
CA LEU A 576 -57.56 -10.85 -30.04
C LEU A 576 -58.50 -10.88 -31.26
N SER A 577 -59.71 -11.43 -31.08
CA SER A 577 -60.74 -11.38 -32.11
C SER A 577 -61.24 -9.94 -32.33
N GLN A 578 -61.85 -9.67 -33.49
CA GLN A 578 -62.38 -8.34 -33.81
C GLN A 578 -63.41 -7.84 -32.79
N GLU A 579 -64.22 -8.75 -32.22
CA GLU A 579 -65.17 -8.45 -31.14
C GLU A 579 -64.46 -8.10 -29.81
N GLN A 580 -63.38 -8.82 -29.48
CA GLN A 580 -62.58 -8.56 -28.28
C GLN A 580 -61.79 -7.25 -28.39
N LEU A 581 -61.30 -6.90 -29.58
CA LEU A 581 -60.62 -5.64 -29.85
C LEU A 581 -61.56 -4.44 -29.71
N LEU A 582 -62.80 -4.55 -30.22
CA LEU A 582 -63.83 -3.51 -30.07
C LEU A 582 -64.19 -3.31 -28.59
N SER A 583 -64.38 -4.40 -27.84
CA SER A 583 -64.61 -4.35 -26.39
C SER A 583 -63.42 -3.74 -25.63
N LEU A 584 -62.18 -4.08 -26.00
CA LEU A 584 -60.98 -3.52 -25.40
C LEU A 584 -60.84 -2.02 -25.71
N HIS A 585 -61.12 -1.60 -26.95
CA HIS A 585 -61.08 -0.21 -27.38
C HIS A 585 -62.15 0.64 -26.68
N GLU A 586 -63.36 0.11 -26.53
CA GLU A 586 -64.42 0.75 -25.73
C GLU A 586 -64.02 0.90 -24.26
N ARG A 587 -63.37 -0.11 -23.67
CA ARG A 587 -62.89 -0.05 -22.27
C ARG A 587 -61.75 0.95 -22.08
N LEU A 588 -60.84 1.04 -23.05
CA LEU A 588 -59.72 1.99 -23.04
C LEU A 588 -60.17 3.43 -23.30
N SER A 589 -61.11 3.65 -24.23
CA SER A 589 -61.67 4.97 -24.53
C SER A 589 -62.61 5.49 -23.41
N ALA A 590 -63.27 4.58 -22.68
CA ALA A 590 -64.06 4.92 -21.50
C ALA A 590 -63.23 5.19 -20.23
N GLY A 591 -61.88 5.10 -20.29
CA GLY A 591 -61.01 5.37 -19.14
C GLY A 591 -61.07 4.34 -18.01
N ILE A 592 -61.56 3.12 -18.29
CA ILE A 592 -61.74 2.07 -17.27
C ILE A 592 -60.56 1.08 -17.34
N MET A 593 -59.36 1.55 -16.99
CA MET A 593 -58.28 0.73 -16.44
C MET A 593 -57.33 1.62 -15.63
N GLN A 594 -57.70 1.88 -14.37
CA GLN A 594 -56.73 2.00 -13.29
C GLN A 594 -56.76 0.69 -12.49
N SER A 595 -55.94 -0.28 -12.92
CA SER A 595 -55.32 -1.29 -12.06
C SER A 595 -54.23 -2.03 -12.83
#